data_AF-T1CPL6-F1
#
_entry.id   AF-T1CPL6-F1
#
_cell.length_a   1.000
_cell.length_b   1.000
_cell.length_c   1.000
_cell.angle_alpha   90.00
_cell.angle_beta   90.00
_cell.angle_gamma   90.00
#
_symmetry.space_group_name_H-M   'P 1'
#
loop_
_entity.id
_entity.type
_entity.pdbx_description
1 polymer ?
#
loop_
_entity_poly.entity_id
_entity_poly.type
_entity_poly.pdbx_seq_one_letter_code
_entity_poly.pdbx_strand_id
1 'polypeptide(L)' 'QEHRIPSKFSMMMPAFKGVDAVAAVEGLCNPRGFVLIDKHQRSPKYHNIFSAGVCVAIPPSKRPRCPRARPRPAT' A
#
# COMPACT_ATOMS: atom_id res chain seq x y z
N GLN A 1 10.07 -28.05 0.23
CA GLN A 1 10.92 -28.02 -0.97
C GLN A 1 11.67 -26.70 -0.97
N GLU A 2 12.95 -26.71 -0.57
CA GLU A 2 13.76 -25.49 -0.60
C GLU A 2 14.38 -25.33 -1.99
N HIS A 3 13.81 -24.43 -2.80
CA HIS A 3 14.44 -24.01 -4.05
C HIS A 3 15.48 -22.93 -3.72
N ARG A 4 16.72 -23.33 -3.47
CA ARG A 4 17.84 -22.42 -3.21
C ARG A 4 18.57 -22.11 -4.52
N ILE A 5 18.68 -20.82 -4.82
CA ILE A 5 19.45 -20.31 -5.95
C ILE A 5 20.78 -19.78 -5.39
N PRO A 6 21.95 -20.18 -5.93
CA PRO A 6 23.23 -19.64 -5.47
C PRO A 6 23.32 -18.15 -5.83
N SER A 7 23.35 -17.27 -4.82
CA SER A 7 23.50 -15.83 -5.00
C SER A 7 24.69 -15.30 -4.21
N LYS A 8 25.62 -14.60 -4.88
CA LYS A 8 26.72 -13.86 -4.23
C LYS A 8 26.24 -12.54 -3.62
N PHE A 9 25.18 -11.96 -4.18
CA PHE A 9 24.51 -10.77 -3.70
C PHE A 9 23.03 -10.83 -4.12
N SER A 10 22.11 -10.39 -3.28
CA SER A 10 20.67 -10.39 -3.59
C SER A 10 20.04 -9.11 -3.06
N MET A 11 19.20 -8.49 -3.89
CA MET A 11 18.35 -7.37 -3.48
C MET A 11 16.90 -7.82 -3.62
N MET A 12 16.18 -7.83 -2.50
CA MET A 12 14.76 -8.14 -2.44
C MET A 12 13.97 -6.87 -2.17
N MET A 13 12.95 -6.62 -2.98
CA MET A 13 12.04 -5.49 -2.76
C MET A 13 11.05 -5.86 -1.64
N PRO A 14 11.03 -5.12 -0.51
CA PRO A 14 10.08 -5.39 0.55
C PRO A 14 8.65 -5.05 0.12
N ALA A 15 7.68 -5.68 0.77
CA ALA A 15 6.29 -5.32 0.59
C ALA A 15 6.01 -3.93 1.15
N PHE A 16 5.31 -3.08 0.38
CA PHE A 16 4.90 -1.76 0.86
C PHE A 16 3.79 -1.89 1.92
N LYS A 17 4.01 -1.20 3.05
CA LYS A 17 3.05 -0.95 4.14
C LYS A 17 2.96 0.55 4.34
N GLY A 18 1.79 1.05 4.74
CA GLY A 18 1.67 2.45 5.17
C GLY A 18 2.52 2.74 6.40
N VAL A 19 2.90 4.02 6.56
CA VAL A 19 3.70 4.50 7.69
C VAL A 19 2.92 4.35 8.99
N ASP A 20 3.57 3.92 10.07
CA ASP A 20 2.90 3.62 11.35
C ASP A 20 2.18 4.84 11.95
N ALA A 21 2.70 6.06 11.74
CA ALA A 21 2.04 7.31 12.13
C ALA A 21 0.66 7.50 11.48
N VAL A 22 0.51 7.06 10.22
CA VAL A 22 -0.74 7.17 9.48
C VAL A 22 -1.67 6.01 9.83
N ALA A 23 -1.11 4.82 10.11
CA ALA A 23 -1.86 3.66 10.56
C ALA A 23 -2.43 3.79 11.98
N ALA A 24 -1.84 4.62 12.84
CA ALA A 24 -2.31 4.89 14.21
C ALA A 24 -3.60 5.72 14.27
N VAL A 25 -3.99 6.38 13.16
CA VAL A 25 -5.21 7.19 13.12
C VAL A 25 -6.43 6.29 12.90
N GLU A 26 -7.25 6.16 13.95
CA GLU A 26 -8.42 5.29 13.94
C GLU A 26 -9.41 5.69 12.83
N GLY A 27 -9.70 4.75 11.93
CA GLY A 27 -10.67 4.93 10.83
C GLY A 27 -10.18 5.75 9.63
N LEU A 28 -8.90 6.16 9.60
CA LEU A 28 -8.30 6.80 8.42
C LEU A 28 -7.71 5.76 7.45
N CYS A 29 -7.28 4.60 7.96
CA CYS A 29 -6.51 3.61 7.22
C CYS A 29 -7.15 2.23 7.15
N ASN A 30 -6.89 1.52 6.04
CA ASN A 30 -7.13 0.08 5.91
C ASN A 30 -6.08 -0.69 6.77
N PRO A 31 -6.35 -1.92 7.27
CA PRO A 31 -5.37 -2.80 7.94
C PRO A 31 -3.94 -2.89 7.37
N ARG A 32 -3.73 -2.51 6.11
CA ARG A 32 -2.40 -2.42 5.47
C ARG A 32 -1.70 -1.05 5.64
N GLY A 33 -2.31 -0.11 6.35
CA GLY A 33 -1.83 1.25 6.58
C GLY A 33 -2.11 2.25 5.45
N PHE A 34 -2.92 1.89 4.45
CA PHE A 34 -3.24 2.79 3.35
C PHE A 34 -4.45 3.67 3.67
N VAL A 35 -4.35 4.96 3.36
CA VAL A 35 -5.39 5.95 3.59
C VAL A 35 -6.58 5.67 2.68
N LEU A 36 -7.77 5.59 3.27
CA LEU A 36 -9.03 5.52 2.54
C LEU A 36 -9.35 6.91 1.98
N ILE A 37 -9.54 7.00 0.66
CA ILE A 37 -9.89 8.25 -0.02
C ILE A 37 -11.14 8.09 -0.87
N ASP A 38 -11.77 9.22 -1.17
CA ASP A 38 -12.79 9.37 -2.21
C ASP A 38 -12.18 9.76 -3.59
N LYS A 39 -13.04 10.05 -4.57
CA LYS A 39 -12.64 10.48 -5.92
C LYS A 39 -11.88 11.82 -5.95
N HIS A 40 -11.98 12.62 -4.89
CA HIS A 40 -11.32 13.92 -4.75
C HIS A 40 -10.04 13.82 -3.90
N GLN A 41 -9.53 12.61 -3.68
CA GLN A 41 -8.32 12.37 -2.88
C GLN A 41 -8.47 12.77 -1.40
N ARG A 42 -9.70 12.85 -0.90
CA ARG A 42 -10.05 13.27 0.46
C ARG A 42 -10.42 12.07 1.32
N SER A 43 -10.06 12.10 2.60
CA SER A 43 -10.55 11.09 3.54
C SER A 43 -12.06 11.23 3.76
N PRO A 44 -12.83 10.11 3.69
CA PRO A 44 -14.25 10.11 4.01
C PRO A 44 -14.55 10.50 5.46
N LYS A 45 -13.65 10.16 6.40
CA LYS A 45 -13.81 10.44 7.83
C LYS A 45 -13.31 11.83 8.21
N TYR A 46 -12.22 12.29 7.60
CA TYR A 46 -11.62 13.58 7.89
C TYR A 46 -11.57 14.44 6.64
N HIS A 47 -12.49 15.38 6.61
CA HIS A 47 -12.67 16.33 5.54
C HIS A 47 -11.50 17.31 5.34
N ASN A 48 -10.51 17.28 6.22
CA ASN A 48 -9.34 18.16 6.20
C ASN A 48 -8.08 17.40 5.71
N ILE A 49 -8.19 16.07 5.55
CA ILE A 49 -7.06 15.19 5.25
C ILE A 49 -7.18 14.70 3.81
N PHE A 50 -6.14 14.98 3.04
CA PHE A 50 -5.99 14.54 1.66
C PHE A 50 -4.78 13.62 1.53
N SER A 51 -4.83 12.65 0.63
CA SER A 51 -3.72 11.71 0.41
C SER A 51 -3.49 11.49 -1.07
N ALA A 52 -2.24 11.64 -1.49
CA ALA A 52 -1.76 11.42 -2.85
C ALA A 52 -0.61 10.40 -2.86
N GLY A 53 -0.34 9.79 -4.02
CA GLY A 53 0.78 8.87 -4.18
C GLY A 53 0.54 7.45 -3.63
N VAL A 54 1.61 6.77 -3.20
CA VAL A 54 1.61 5.33 -2.85
C VAL A 54 0.81 5.02 -1.56
N CYS A 55 0.52 6.03 -0.74
CA CYS A 55 -0.17 5.87 0.55
C CYS A 55 -1.68 5.64 0.42
N VAL A 56 -2.25 5.70 -0.78
CA VAL A 56 -3.69 5.63 -1.00
C VAL A 56 -4.19 4.19 -1.22
N ALA A 57 -5.29 3.84 -0.55
CA ALA A 57 -5.94 2.55 -0.68
C ALA A 57 -6.64 2.40 -2.04
N ILE A 58 -6.17 1.47 -2.88
CA ILE A 58 -6.87 1.06 -4.11
C ILE A 58 -7.37 -0.37 -3.93
N PRO A 59 -8.67 -0.65 -4.20
CA PRO A 59 -9.17 -2.01 -4.23
C PRO A 59 -8.47 -2.82 -5.35
N PRO A 60 -7.98 -4.03 -5.09
CA PRO A 60 -7.29 -4.84 -6.09
C PRO A 60 -8.27 -5.27 -7.20
N SER A 61 -7.94 -5.00 -8.47
CA SER A 61 -8.80 -5.34 -9.62
C SER A 61 -8.87 -6.83 -9.96
N LYS A 62 -7.89 -7.62 -9.52
CA LYS A 62 -7.85 -9.09 -9.66
C LYS A 62 -6.90 -9.65 -8.60
N ARG A 63 -7.30 -10.69 -7.86
CA ARG A 63 -6.41 -11.37 -6.89
C ARG A 63 -5.36 -12.21 -7.65
N PRO A 64 -4.07 -11.89 -7.57
CA PRO A 64 -3.02 -12.73 -8.15
C PRO A 64 -2.73 -13.95 -7.26
N ARG A 65 -2.30 -15.07 -7.87
CA ARG A 65 -1.90 -16.32 -7.18
C ARG A 65 -0.82 -16.10 -6.10
N CYS A 66 0.02 -15.08 -6.28
CA CYS A 66 1.00 -14.64 -5.28
C CYS A 66 0.66 -13.21 -4.82
N PRO A 67 0.91 -12.84 -3.55
CA PRO A 67 0.67 -11.49 -3.04
C PRO A 67 1.51 -10.47 -3.81
N ARG A 68 0.90 -9.75 -4.75
CA ARG A 68 1.54 -8.68 -5.53
C ARG A 68 0.72 -7.40 -5.42
N ALA A 69 1.40 -6.29 -5.15
CA ALA A 69 0.81 -4.96 -5.23
C ALA A 69 0.87 -4.45 -6.68
N ARG A 70 -0.12 -3.66 -7.12
CA ARG A 70 -0.08 -2.96 -8.40
C ARG A 70 0.91 -1.78 -8.29
N PRO A 71 1.86 -1.59 -9.22
CA PRO A 71 2.73 -0.41 -9.22
C PRO A 71 1.92 0.87 -9.44
N ARG A 72 2.25 1.96 -8.74
CA ARG A 72 1.78 3.32 -9.09
C ARG A 72 2.85 4.04 -9.92
N PRO A 73 2.55 4.52 -11.13
CA PRO A 73 3.37 5.53 -11.78
C PRO A 73 3.22 6.88 -11.04
N ALA A 74 4.28 7.68 -11.02
CA ALA A 74 4.38 8.94 -10.24
C ALA A 74 3.66 10.15 -10.88
N THR A 75 2.62 9.90 -11.69
CA THR A 75 1.86 10.91 -12.45
C THR A 75 0.44 11.04 -11.94
#